data_AF-A0A923LSR8-F1
#
_entry.id   AF-A0A923LSR8-F1
#
_cell.length_a   1.000
_cell.length_b   1.000
_cell.length_c   1.000
_cell.angle_alpha   90.00
_cell.angle_beta   90.00
_cell.angle_gamma   90.00
#
_symmetry.space_group_name_H-M   'P 1'
#
loop_
_entity.id
_entity.type
_entity.pdbx_description
1 polymer ?
#
loop_
_entity_poly.entity_id
_entity_poly.type
_entity_poly.pdbx_seq_one_letter_code
_entity_poly.pdbx_strand_id
1 'polypeptide(L)'
;MKFDVVIGNPPYNRGIDIDFVFLGYTLCDKYTCMITPAKWQTAEASQGIASQHSYGEFRQVIVPCIKQVCFYPCCKDVFDIYQTDGISYFLVDKNKKSDTAFVSNKCNDINVFNGEEYRSILHEESLLNIGQEIIDSLGAYKVFQFPYITGNKHYEIWMNTKVSGYDWYATKHPRYVLSISRLIDNTKNESYSGESKCIFESDSIEECKSFVSWIYSKFTRFFLVPNISKLNNIQTNHCFRFVPAPPTGKFDHIYTDEELYEAFDLPQKYRDVIESVIKERK
;
A
#
# COMPACT_ATOMS: atom_id res chain seq x y z
N MET A 1 9.60 20.49 -31.73
CA MET A 1 10.87 20.50 -30.97
C MET A 1 10.98 19.15 -30.28
N LYS A 2 12.12 18.47 -30.36
CA LYS A 2 12.37 17.22 -29.64
C LYS A 2 13.63 17.38 -28.80
N PHE A 3 13.57 16.97 -27.55
CA PHE A 3 14.67 17.10 -26.60
C PHE A 3 15.32 15.74 -26.40
N ASP A 4 16.64 15.65 -26.29
CA ASP A 4 17.28 14.38 -25.91
C ASP A 4 16.79 13.91 -24.53
N VAL A 5 16.63 14.85 -23.60
CA VAL A 5 16.25 14.60 -22.21
C VAL A 5 15.18 15.59 -21.78
N VAL A 6 14.14 15.09 -21.10
CA VAL A 6 13.15 15.90 -20.38
C VAL A 6 13.23 15.56 -18.89
N ILE A 7 13.36 16.57 -18.05
CA ILE A 7 13.40 16.43 -16.58
C ILE A 7 12.32 17.31 -15.96
N GLY A 8 11.54 16.79 -15.01
CA GLY A 8 10.46 17.57 -14.41
C GLY A 8 10.07 17.15 -12.99
N ASN A 9 9.55 18.14 -12.25
CA ASN A 9 8.81 17.96 -11.01
C ASN A 9 7.38 18.50 -11.24
N PRO A 10 6.47 17.68 -11.80
CA PRO A 10 5.12 18.11 -12.11
C PRO A 10 4.28 18.39 -10.85
N PRO A 11 3.17 19.13 -10.95
CA PRO A 11 2.22 19.30 -9.85
C PRO A 11 1.51 17.97 -9.53
N TYR A 12 1.35 17.65 -8.24
CA TYR A 12 0.84 16.34 -7.77
C TYR A 12 -0.69 16.25 -7.61
N ASN A 13 -1.38 17.36 -7.85
CA ASN A 13 -2.80 17.50 -7.54
C ASN A 13 -3.66 16.62 -8.44
N ARG A 14 -4.49 15.76 -7.82
CA ARG A 14 -5.54 14.98 -8.50
C ARG A 14 -5.05 14.13 -9.70
N GLY A 15 -3.81 13.67 -9.68
CA GLY A 15 -3.28 12.78 -10.72
C GLY A 15 -2.75 13.48 -11.97
N ILE A 16 -2.78 14.82 -12.03
CA ILE A 16 -2.31 15.58 -13.20
C ILE A 16 -0.81 15.34 -13.48
N ASP A 17 -0.05 14.91 -12.48
CA ASP A 17 1.35 14.50 -12.60
C ASP A 17 1.58 13.51 -13.75
N ILE A 18 0.61 12.63 -14.01
CA ILE A 18 0.66 11.63 -15.08
C ILE A 18 0.71 12.30 -16.46
N ASP A 19 -0.10 13.33 -16.73
CA ASP A 19 -0.13 14.01 -18.03
C ASP A 19 1.24 14.61 -18.37
N PHE A 20 1.94 15.14 -17.36
CA PHE A 20 3.29 15.67 -17.54
C PHE A 20 4.32 14.58 -17.82
N VAL A 21 4.17 13.38 -17.24
CA VAL A 21 5.03 12.25 -17.57
C VAL A 21 4.83 11.84 -19.03
N PHE A 22 3.57 11.70 -19.49
CA PHE A 22 3.27 11.39 -20.90
C PHE A 22 3.74 12.48 -21.86
N LEU A 23 3.59 13.75 -21.48
CA LEU A 23 4.11 14.87 -22.27
C LEU A 23 5.64 14.81 -22.35
N GLY A 24 6.32 14.58 -21.22
CA GLY A 24 7.78 14.44 -21.20
C GLY A 24 8.27 13.25 -22.02
N TYR A 25 7.57 12.12 -21.95
CA TYR A 25 7.82 10.95 -22.77
C TYR A 25 7.59 11.20 -24.26
N THR A 26 6.59 12.00 -24.62
CA THR A 26 6.29 12.37 -26.01
C THR A 26 7.36 13.30 -26.58
N LEU A 27 7.77 14.30 -25.81
CA LEU A 27 8.72 15.34 -26.22
C LEU A 27 10.18 14.87 -26.25
N CYS A 28 10.53 13.84 -25.48
CA CYS A 28 11.90 13.33 -25.45
C CYS A 28 12.23 12.43 -26.64
N ASP A 29 13.51 12.35 -27.01
CA ASP A 29 14.05 11.39 -27.97
C ASP A 29 14.77 10.22 -27.28
N LYS A 30 15.29 10.42 -26.06
CA LYS A 30 16.01 9.37 -25.33
C LYS A 30 15.45 9.15 -23.93
N TYR A 31 15.50 10.17 -23.08
CA TYR A 31 15.23 9.98 -21.66
C TYR A 31 14.19 10.94 -21.10
N THR A 32 13.38 10.43 -20.18
CA THR A 32 12.50 11.23 -19.34
C THR A 32 12.79 10.92 -17.87
N CYS A 33 13.09 11.94 -17.07
CA CYS A 33 13.24 11.83 -15.63
C CYS A 33 12.15 12.65 -14.94
N MET A 34 11.34 12.00 -14.10
CA MET A 34 10.23 12.67 -13.42
C MET A 34 10.23 12.28 -11.95
N ILE A 35 9.95 13.25 -11.09
CA ILE A 35 9.64 13.01 -9.68
C ILE A 35 8.14 13.16 -9.46
N THR A 36 7.49 12.10 -8.96
CA THR A 36 6.03 12.01 -8.82
C THR A 36 5.67 11.24 -7.54
N PRO A 37 4.45 11.38 -7.03
CA PRO A 37 3.94 10.46 -6.02
C PRO A 37 3.93 9.02 -6.55
N ALA A 38 4.25 8.06 -5.68
CA ALA A 38 4.44 6.68 -6.13
C ALA A 38 3.14 5.92 -6.41
N LYS A 39 1.97 6.57 -6.23
CA LYS A 39 0.63 6.05 -6.57
C LYS A 39 0.51 5.50 -7.99
N TRP A 40 1.36 5.88 -8.95
CA TRP A 40 1.32 5.29 -10.28
C TRP A 40 1.51 3.77 -10.28
N GLN A 41 2.22 3.23 -9.28
CA GLN A 41 2.40 1.79 -9.10
C GLN A 41 1.29 1.16 -8.23
N THR A 42 0.81 1.86 -7.20
CA THR A 42 -0.06 1.27 -6.17
C THR A 42 -1.55 1.59 -6.33
N ALA A 43 -1.94 2.60 -7.12
CA ALA A 43 -3.33 2.96 -7.30
C ALA A 43 -4.09 2.00 -8.23
N GLU A 44 -5.40 1.92 -8.03
CA GLU A 44 -6.31 1.16 -8.90
C GLU A 44 -6.20 1.68 -10.34
N ALA A 45 -6.12 0.76 -11.31
CA ALA A 45 -5.90 1.10 -12.71
C ALA A 45 -6.92 2.12 -13.24
N SER A 46 -8.18 1.98 -12.82
CA SER A 46 -9.33 2.81 -13.20
C SER A 46 -9.70 3.89 -12.18
N GLN A 47 -8.80 4.23 -11.24
CA GLN A 47 -9.09 5.27 -10.26
C GLN A 47 -9.43 6.60 -10.95
N GLY A 48 -10.56 7.21 -10.58
CA GLY A 48 -10.97 8.51 -11.11
C GLY A 48 -10.00 9.62 -10.72
N ILE A 49 -9.35 10.22 -11.72
CA ILE A 49 -8.38 11.32 -11.57
C ILE A 49 -8.64 12.41 -12.62
N ALA A 50 -7.99 13.57 -12.49
CA ALA A 50 -8.14 14.69 -13.41
C ALA A 50 -7.32 14.53 -14.71
N SER A 51 -6.35 13.61 -14.71
CA SER A 51 -5.50 13.31 -15.87
C SER A 51 -6.32 12.72 -17.02
N GLN A 52 -5.84 12.96 -18.25
CA GLN A 52 -6.40 12.33 -19.45
C GLN A 52 -6.02 10.85 -19.57
N HIS A 53 -5.00 10.42 -18.81
CA HIS A 53 -4.49 9.06 -18.78
C HIS A 53 -4.85 8.37 -17.47
N SER A 54 -4.93 7.05 -17.50
CA SER A 54 -5.19 6.24 -16.31
C SER A 54 -3.90 5.70 -15.69
N TYR A 55 -3.95 5.24 -14.43
CA TYR A 55 -2.82 4.52 -13.83
C TYR A 55 -2.53 3.19 -14.54
N GLY A 56 -3.58 2.53 -15.04
CA GLY A 56 -3.41 1.32 -15.87
C GLY A 56 -2.64 1.61 -17.16
N GLU A 57 -2.96 2.71 -17.84
CA GLU A 57 -2.25 3.15 -19.04
C GLU A 57 -0.80 3.52 -18.73
N PHE A 58 -0.56 4.23 -17.62
CA PHE A 58 0.80 4.51 -17.16
C PHE A 58 1.61 3.22 -16.99
N ARG A 59 1.05 2.21 -16.33
CA ARG A 59 1.69 0.90 -16.12
C ARG A 59 1.90 0.12 -17.41
N GLN A 60 1.04 0.28 -18.41
CA GLN A 60 1.20 -0.38 -19.71
C GLN A 60 2.23 0.31 -20.62
N VAL A 61 2.30 1.64 -20.59
CA VAL A 61 3.08 2.42 -21.56
C VAL A 61 4.44 2.85 -21.00
N ILE A 62 4.46 3.36 -19.76
CA ILE A 62 5.64 4.02 -19.19
C ILE A 62 6.49 3.03 -18.39
N VAL A 63 5.87 2.21 -17.53
CA VAL A 63 6.60 1.29 -16.63
C VAL A 63 7.54 0.33 -17.36
N PRO A 64 7.19 -0.27 -18.51
CA PRO A 64 8.11 -1.14 -19.25
C PRO A 64 9.39 -0.42 -19.74
N CYS A 65 9.36 0.90 -19.82
CA CYS A 65 10.48 1.74 -20.23
C CYS A 65 11.25 2.32 -19.03
N ILE A 66 10.82 2.07 -17.79
CA ILE A 66 11.53 2.53 -16.58
C ILE A 66 12.78 1.66 -16.38
N LYS A 67 13.95 2.29 -16.43
CA LYS A 67 15.24 1.62 -16.17
C LYS A 67 15.62 1.67 -14.69
N GLN A 68 15.30 2.78 -14.03
CA GLN A 68 15.67 3.04 -12.64
C GLN A 68 14.53 3.78 -11.94
N VAL A 69 14.26 3.41 -10.69
CA VAL A 69 13.33 4.10 -9.82
C VAL A 69 13.96 4.20 -8.42
N CYS A 70 13.88 5.39 -7.83
CA CYS A 70 14.19 5.61 -6.43
C CYS A 70 12.89 5.95 -5.72
N PHE A 71 12.54 5.16 -4.71
CA PHE A 71 11.31 5.29 -3.94
C PHE A 71 11.62 5.73 -2.50
N TYR A 72 10.90 6.76 -2.06
CA TYR A 72 10.91 7.30 -0.72
C TYR A 72 9.54 6.99 -0.07
N PRO A 73 9.46 5.96 0.78
CA PRO A 73 8.22 5.62 1.49
C PRO A 73 7.73 6.79 2.36
N CYS A 74 8.66 7.57 2.92
CA CYS A 74 8.37 8.79 3.65
C CYS A 74 8.52 10.01 2.73
N CYS A 75 7.40 10.65 2.36
CA CYS A 75 7.44 11.85 1.53
C CYS A 75 8.23 13.02 2.16
N LYS A 76 8.26 13.10 3.50
CA LYS A 76 8.97 14.14 4.26
C LYS A 76 10.49 14.05 4.20
N ASP A 77 11.03 12.91 3.75
CA ASP A 77 12.46 12.78 3.45
C ASP A 77 12.86 13.57 2.18
N VAL A 78 11.88 14.03 1.39
CA VAL A 78 12.08 14.76 0.14
C VAL A 78 11.42 16.14 0.18
N PHE A 79 10.14 16.21 0.54
CA PHE A 79 9.33 17.43 0.55
C PHE A 79 8.48 17.51 1.82
N ASP A 80 8.34 18.70 2.42
CA ASP A 80 7.44 18.92 3.56
C ASP A 80 5.97 19.01 3.10
N ILE A 81 5.45 17.88 2.63
CA ILE A 81 4.07 17.71 2.14
C ILE A 81 3.42 16.49 2.79
N TYR A 82 2.15 16.27 2.48
CA TYR A 82 1.37 15.14 2.98
C TYR A 82 0.94 14.22 1.84
N GLN A 83 1.78 13.23 1.51
CA GLN A 83 1.58 12.26 0.41
C GLN A 83 1.86 10.81 0.88
N THR A 84 0.83 9.98 1.14
CA THR A 84 0.99 8.71 1.92
C THR A 84 1.52 7.55 1.14
N ASP A 85 1.31 7.60 -0.17
CA ASP A 85 1.88 6.71 -1.17
C ASP A 85 3.37 6.97 -1.43
N GLY A 86 3.99 7.93 -0.73
CA GLY A 86 5.40 8.24 -0.87
C GLY A 86 5.75 8.98 -2.16
N ILE A 87 7.04 9.23 -2.35
CA ILE A 87 7.58 9.94 -3.51
C ILE A 87 8.52 9.03 -4.27
N SER A 88 8.47 9.08 -5.59
CA SER A 88 9.37 8.36 -6.47
C SER A 88 9.99 9.31 -7.47
N TYR A 89 11.25 9.10 -7.82
CA TYR A 89 11.76 9.60 -9.11
C TYR A 89 12.26 8.43 -9.93
N PHE A 90 12.11 8.53 -11.24
CA PHE A 90 12.46 7.44 -12.14
C PHE A 90 13.05 7.94 -13.44
N LEU A 91 13.88 7.09 -14.05
CA LEU A 91 14.47 7.29 -15.37
C LEU A 91 13.77 6.36 -16.37
N VAL A 92 13.06 6.97 -17.32
CA VAL A 92 12.48 6.30 -18.49
C VAL A 92 13.47 6.35 -19.65
N ASP A 93 13.75 5.22 -20.27
CA ASP A 93 14.46 5.10 -21.55
C ASP A 93 13.43 4.82 -22.65
N LYS A 94 13.14 5.82 -23.48
CA LYS A 94 12.12 5.73 -24.53
C LYS A 94 12.45 4.67 -25.58
N ASN A 95 13.73 4.36 -25.76
CA ASN A 95 14.20 3.46 -26.81
C ASN A 95 14.42 2.04 -26.30
N LYS A 96 14.21 1.78 -25.02
CA LYS A 96 14.47 0.48 -24.41
C LYS A 96 13.40 0.08 -23.42
N LYS A 97 12.79 -1.08 -23.68
CA LYS A 97 11.97 -1.80 -22.70
C LYS A 97 12.81 -2.81 -21.93
N SER A 98 12.43 -3.09 -20.70
CA SER A 98 13.09 -4.04 -19.82
C SER A 98 12.07 -4.79 -18.96
N ASP A 99 12.33 -6.06 -18.70
CA ASP A 99 11.54 -6.87 -17.76
C ASP A 99 11.87 -6.54 -16.30
N THR A 100 13.00 -5.86 -16.07
CA THR A 100 13.47 -5.44 -14.75
C THR A 100 13.89 -3.98 -14.72
N ALA A 101 13.77 -3.37 -13.55
CA ALA A 101 14.27 -2.05 -13.24
C ALA A 101 15.20 -2.10 -12.03
N PHE A 102 16.14 -1.16 -11.95
CA PHE A 102 16.88 -0.91 -10.72
C PHE A 102 15.98 -0.14 -9.74
N VAL A 103 15.66 -0.74 -8.61
CA VAL A 103 14.81 -0.15 -7.56
C VAL A 103 15.68 0.18 -6.35
N SER A 104 15.81 1.47 -6.04
CA SER A 104 16.47 1.97 -4.83
C SER A 104 15.42 2.49 -3.86
N ASN A 105 15.53 2.16 -2.59
CA ASN A 105 14.66 2.66 -1.54
C ASN A 105 15.45 3.51 -0.56
N LYS A 106 14.86 4.65 -0.19
CA LYS A 106 15.47 5.62 0.73
C LYS A 106 14.48 6.02 1.81
N CYS A 107 14.87 5.82 3.06
CA CYS A 107 14.12 6.25 4.22
C CYS A 107 15.07 6.63 5.36
N ASN A 108 14.95 7.85 5.88
CA ASN A 108 15.86 8.37 6.90
C ASN A 108 15.68 7.67 8.26
N ASP A 109 14.44 7.38 8.62
CA ASP A 109 14.10 6.94 9.98
C ASP A 109 13.79 5.44 10.10
N ILE A 110 13.69 4.73 8.97
CA ILE A 110 13.36 3.30 8.93
C ILE A 110 14.44 2.59 8.14
N ASN A 111 15.54 2.27 8.82
CA ASN A 111 16.71 1.70 8.15
C ASN A 111 16.40 0.44 7.34
N VAL A 112 15.50 -0.41 7.82
CA VAL A 112 15.08 -1.66 7.14
C VAL A 112 14.36 -1.41 5.80
N PHE A 113 13.91 -0.18 5.53
CA PHE A 113 13.33 0.17 4.22
C PHE A 113 14.40 0.51 3.18
N ASN A 114 15.63 0.82 3.59
CA ASN A 114 16.69 1.12 2.64
C ASN A 114 17.18 -0.17 1.98
N GLY A 115 17.40 -0.12 0.67
CA GLY A 115 17.88 -1.26 -0.08
C GLY A 115 17.87 -0.99 -1.58
N GLU A 116 18.62 -1.77 -2.32
CA GLU A 116 18.78 -1.64 -3.77
C GLU A 116 18.74 -3.01 -4.43
N GLU A 117 17.98 -3.14 -5.51
CA GLU A 117 17.81 -4.42 -6.20
C GLU A 117 17.44 -4.22 -7.68
N TYR A 118 17.82 -5.17 -8.53
CA TYR A 118 17.26 -5.30 -9.87
C TYR A 118 16.13 -6.32 -9.86
N ARG A 119 14.90 -5.87 -10.12
CA ARG A 119 13.71 -6.74 -10.12
C ARG A 119 12.59 -6.21 -11.01
N SER A 120 11.56 -7.01 -11.21
CA SER A 120 10.36 -6.60 -11.93
C SER A 120 9.52 -5.59 -11.13
N ILE A 121 8.89 -4.68 -11.88
CA ILE A 121 7.81 -3.79 -11.42
C ILE A 121 6.62 -3.80 -12.41
N LEU A 122 6.59 -4.76 -13.34
CA LEU A 122 5.65 -4.80 -14.46
C LEU A 122 4.24 -5.30 -14.06
N HIS A 123 4.14 -6.08 -13.00
CA HIS A 123 2.93 -6.77 -12.55
C HIS A 123 2.40 -6.19 -11.23
N GLU A 124 2.58 -4.89 -11.07
CA GLU A 124 2.19 -4.15 -9.87
C GLU A 124 2.90 -4.65 -8.59
N GLU A 125 4.13 -5.14 -8.72
CA GLU A 125 4.99 -5.39 -7.56
C GLU A 125 5.13 -4.10 -6.74
N SER A 126 5.27 -4.24 -5.42
CA SER A 126 5.53 -3.10 -4.55
C SER A 126 6.78 -2.36 -5.01
N LEU A 127 6.90 -1.04 -4.77
CA LEU A 127 8.18 -0.33 -4.91
C LEU A 127 9.07 -0.48 -3.68
N LEU A 128 8.53 -0.96 -2.54
CA LEU A 128 9.29 -1.23 -1.34
C LEU A 128 9.95 -2.61 -1.44
N ASN A 129 11.27 -2.66 -1.63
CA ASN A 129 12.06 -3.87 -1.82
C ASN A 129 11.87 -4.87 -0.68
N ILE A 130 12.06 -4.45 0.58
CA ILE A 130 11.85 -5.37 1.72
C ILE A 130 10.39 -5.85 1.81
N GLY A 131 9.43 -5.02 1.39
CA GLY A 131 8.03 -5.41 1.31
C GLY A 131 7.79 -6.48 0.25
N GLN A 132 8.35 -6.29 -0.94
CA GLN A 132 8.28 -7.26 -2.03
C GLN A 132 9.00 -8.56 -1.68
N GLU A 133 10.19 -8.48 -1.08
CA GLU A 133 10.96 -9.65 -0.65
C GLU A 133 10.16 -10.52 0.34
N ILE A 134 9.48 -9.88 1.30
CA ILE A 134 8.61 -10.58 2.25
C ILE A 134 7.41 -11.20 1.55
N ILE A 135 6.76 -10.49 0.63
CA ILE A 135 5.63 -11.01 -0.16
C ILE A 135 6.05 -12.24 -0.95
N ASP A 136 7.20 -12.19 -1.63
CA ASP A 136 7.71 -13.30 -2.44
C ASP A 136 8.07 -14.51 -1.56
N SER A 137 8.58 -14.27 -0.35
CA SER A 137 8.93 -15.33 0.60
C SER A 137 7.75 -16.17 1.07
N LEU A 138 6.52 -15.63 1.02
CA LEU A 138 5.32 -16.37 1.36
C LEU A 138 4.93 -17.42 0.30
N GLY A 139 5.49 -17.32 -0.91
CA GLY A 139 5.05 -18.13 -2.04
C GLY A 139 3.58 -17.90 -2.38
N ALA A 140 2.85 -18.97 -2.70
CA ALA A 140 1.44 -18.89 -3.06
C ALA A 140 0.55 -18.89 -1.80
N TYR A 141 -0.24 -17.83 -1.62
CA TYR A 141 -1.22 -17.72 -0.54
C TYR A 141 -2.55 -17.18 -1.06
N LYS A 142 -3.63 -17.45 -0.30
CA LYS A 142 -4.94 -16.86 -0.58
C LYS A 142 -4.94 -15.42 -0.09
N VAL A 143 -5.16 -14.47 -1.00
CA VAL A 143 -5.30 -13.05 -0.64
C VAL A 143 -6.64 -12.82 0.08
N PHE A 144 -6.63 -12.02 1.13
CA PHE A 144 -7.84 -11.63 1.85
C PHE A 144 -8.79 -10.84 0.94
N GLN A 145 -10.08 -11.10 1.06
CA GLN A 145 -11.13 -10.35 0.41
C GLN A 145 -12.14 -9.94 1.47
N PHE A 146 -12.51 -8.66 1.50
CA PHE A 146 -13.55 -8.18 2.40
C PHE A 146 -14.89 -8.88 2.09
N PRO A 147 -15.61 -9.33 3.12
CA PRO A 147 -16.93 -9.93 2.92
C PRO A 147 -17.92 -8.88 2.43
N TYR A 148 -18.98 -9.35 1.76
CA TYR A 148 -20.13 -8.51 1.44
C TYR A 148 -20.90 -8.18 2.73
N ILE A 149 -21.17 -6.89 2.94
CA ILE A 149 -21.90 -6.40 4.10
C ILE A 149 -23.37 -6.27 3.74
N THR A 150 -24.22 -7.00 4.45
CA THR A 150 -25.68 -7.03 4.26
C THR A 150 -26.40 -6.03 5.18
N GLY A 151 -25.79 -5.65 6.31
CA GLY A 151 -26.40 -4.76 7.32
C GLY A 151 -27.53 -5.42 8.11
N ASN A 152 -27.58 -6.76 8.15
CA ASN A 152 -28.64 -7.51 8.85
C ASN A 152 -28.13 -8.41 9.99
N LYS A 153 -26.86 -8.29 10.35
CA LYS A 153 -26.23 -9.10 11.40
C LYS A 153 -26.34 -8.44 12.77
N HIS A 154 -26.19 -9.24 13.81
CA HIS A 154 -26.25 -8.74 15.19
C HIS A 154 -25.08 -7.81 15.54
N TYR A 155 -23.86 -8.18 15.14
CA TYR A 155 -22.65 -7.44 15.45
C TYR A 155 -21.96 -6.93 14.19
N GLU A 156 -21.47 -5.70 14.26
CA GLU A 156 -20.77 -5.04 13.16
C GLU A 156 -19.42 -4.46 13.63
N ILE A 157 -18.41 -4.57 12.78
CA ILE A 157 -17.09 -3.96 12.99
C ILE A 157 -16.97 -2.74 12.07
N TRP A 158 -16.96 -1.56 12.69
CA TRP A 158 -16.82 -0.28 12.00
C TRP A 158 -15.43 0.27 12.15
N MET A 159 -14.87 0.76 11.04
CA MET A 159 -13.54 1.38 11.02
C MET A 159 -13.53 2.66 10.22
N ASN A 160 -12.75 3.64 10.68
CA ASN A 160 -12.49 4.84 9.91
C ASN A 160 -11.77 4.48 8.61
N THR A 161 -12.28 5.04 7.52
CA THR A 161 -11.83 4.75 6.15
C THR A 161 -10.46 5.31 5.83
N LYS A 162 -9.94 6.21 6.67
CA LYS A 162 -8.63 6.83 6.51
C LYS A 162 -7.53 5.99 7.13
N VAL A 163 -6.34 6.12 6.56
CA VAL A 163 -5.09 5.79 7.25
C VAL A 163 -5.00 6.61 8.53
N SER A 164 -4.33 6.12 9.57
CA SER A 164 -4.04 6.95 10.75
C SER A 164 -3.01 8.01 10.38
N GLY A 165 -3.53 9.17 9.99
CA GLY A 165 -2.82 10.09 9.12
C GLY A 165 -1.53 10.70 9.68
N TYR A 166 -1.48 10.98 10.99
CA TYR A 166 -0.31 11.60 11.62
C TYR A 166 0.77 10.56 11.97
N ASP A 167 0.34 9.35 12.33
CA ASP A 167 1.21 8.29 12.84
C ASP A 167 1.95 7.55 11.72
N TRP A 168 1.39 7.53 10.50
CA TRP A 168 1.99 6.84 9.36
C TRP A 168 3.42 7.33 9.04
N TYR A 169 3.66 8.63 9.20
CA TYR A 169 4.97 9.26 9.01
C TYR A 169 5.67 9.63 10.31
N ALA A 170 5.04 9.40 11.46
CA ALA A 170 5.66 9.73 12.73
C ALA A 170 6.76 8.70 12.98
N THR A 171 7.99 9.18 12.99
CA THR A 171 9.16 8.31 13.10
C THR A 171 9.56 8.07 14.55
N LYS A 172 8.99 8.87 15.47
CA LYS A 172 9.18 8.81 16.92
C LYS A 172 7.99 8.19 17.66
N HIS A 173 6.90 7.86 16.96
CA HIS A 173 5.68 7.29 17.55
C HIS A 173 5.28 6.00 16.81
N PRO A 174 4.47 5.12 17.44
CA PRO A 174 3.98 3.90 16.82
C PRO A 174 3.35 4.16 15.45
N ARG A 175 3.84 3.48 14.40
CA ARG A 175 3.19 3.50 13.08
C ARG A 175 1.92 2.66 13.13
N TYR A 176 0.79 3.35 13.11
CA TYR A 176 -0.49 2.72 12.83
C TYR A 176 -0.76 2.87 11.33
N VAL A 177 -1.22 1.79 10.69
CA VAL A 177 -1.63 1.78 9.28
C VAL A 177 -3.14 1.94 9.16
N LEU A 178 -3.84 1.27 10.07
CA LEU A 178 -5.28 1.23 10.17
C LEU A 178 -5.77 2.15 11.29
N SER A 179 -7.00 2.61 11.20
CA SER A 179 -7.68 3.35 12.27
C SER A 179 -8.27 2.43 13.34
N ILE A 180 -8.74 3.01 14.46
CA ILE A 180 -9.40 2.25 15.54
C ILE A 180 -10.76 1.72 15.05
N SER A 181 -11.04 0.46 15.34
CA SER A 181 -12.30 -0.23 15.07
C SER A 181 -13.23 -0.10 16.25
N ARG A 182 -14.53 -0.16 16.00
CA ARG A 182 -15.56 -0.29 17.01
C ARG A 182 -16.43 -1.48 16.69
N LEU A 183 -16.71 -2.27 17.72
CA LEU A 183 -17.75 -3.29 17.68
C LEU A 183 -19.06 -2.61 18.04
N ILE A 184 -20.06 -2.75 17.17
CA ILE A 184 -21.42 -2.26 17.36
C ILE A 184 -22.33 -3.46 17.59
N ASP A 185 -23.20 -3.32 18.57
CA ASP A 185 -24.28 -4.25 18.87
C ASP A 185 -25.60 -3.62 18.37
N ASN A 186 -26.14 -4.15 17.27
CA ASN A 186 -27.30 -3.58 16.60
C ASN A 186 -28.58 -3.61 17.45
N THR A 187 -28.61 -4.35 18.57
CA THR A 187 -29.75 -4.32 19.51
C THR A 187 -29.74 -3.11 20.43
N LYS A 188 -28.62 -2.40 20.54
CA LYS A 188 -28.42 -1.30 21.49
C LYS A 188 -28.67 0.10 20.92
N ASN A 189 -29.19 0.20 19.69
CA ASN A 189 -29.35 1.47 18.95
C ASN A 189 -28.06 2.32 18.92
N GLU A 190 -26.91 1.66 18.93
CA GLU A 190 -25.62 2.30 18.76
C GLU A 190 -25.47 2.70 17.29
N SER A 191 -25.06 3.94 17.04
CA SER A 191 -24.77 4.43 15.69
C SER A 191 -23.39 5.03 15.63
N TYR A 192 -22.76 4.89 14.47
CA TYR A 192 -21.45 5.46 14.20
C TYR A 192 -21.56 6.53 13.12
N SER A 193 -21.04 7.71 13.42
CA SER A 193 -21.01 8.85 12.50
C SER A 193 -19.58 9.19 12.07
N GLY A 194 -19.44 9.85 10.92
CA GLY A 194 -18.14 10.24 10.35
C GLY A 194 -17.70 9.35 9.19
N GLU A 195 -16.45 9.50 8.77
CA GLU A 195 -15.87 8.78 7.61
C GLU A 195 -15.47 7.34 7.99
N SER A 196 -16.43 6.55 8.44
CA SER A 196 -16.24 5.12 8.74
C SER A 196 -17.21 4.26 7.96
N LYS A 197 -16.87 2.98 7.86
CA LYS A 197 -17.74 1.97 7.25
C LYS A 197 -17.68 0.68 8.04
N CYS A 198 -18.76 -0.10 7.97
CA CYS A 198 -18.74 -1.50 8.35
C CYS A 198 -17.79 -2.26 7.40
N ILE A 199 -16.87 -3.03 7.98
CA ILE A 199 -15.89 -3.83 7.23
C ILE A 199 -16.03 -5.33 7.49
N PHE A 200 -16.80 -5.70 8.51
CA PHE A 200 -17.10 -7.08 8.88
C PHE A 200 -18.37 -7.11 9.73
N GLU A 201 -19.19 -8.14 9.57
CA GLU A 201 -20.43 -8.32 10.34
C GLU A 201 -20.67 -9.80 10.62
N SER A 202 -21.22 -10.13 11.79
CA SER A 202 -21.52 -11.51 12.19
C SER A 202 -22.63 -11.56 13.26
N ASP A 203 -23.29 -12.71 13.37
CA ASP A 203 -24.20 -13.01 14.48
C ASP A 203 -23.45 -13.48 15.74
N SER A 204 -22.14 -13.74 15.64
CA SER A 204 -21.27 -14.17 16.73
C SER A 204 -20.29 -13.06 17.14
N ILE A 205 -20.38 -12.62 18.39
CA ILE A 205 -19.42 -11.66 18.96
C ILE A 205 -17.99 -12.22 18.96
N GLU A 206 -17.83 -13.54 19.11
CA GLU A 206 -16.51 -14.18 19.11
C GLU A 206 -15.88 -14.19 17.71
N GLU A 207 -16.70 -14.31 16.65
CA GLU A 207 -16.22 -14.19 15.26
C GLU A 207 -15.78 -12.74 14.97
N CYS A 208 -16.53 -11.74 15.45
CA CYS A 208 -16.14 -10.33 15.39
C CYS A 208 -14.82 -10.05 16.13
N LYS A 209 -14.62 -10.62 17.33
CA LYS A 209 -13.36 -10.50 18.07
C LYS A 209 -12.20 -11.20 17.37
N SER A 210 -12.44 -12.38 16.80
CA SER A 210 -11.47 -13.09 15.96
C SER A 210 -11.03 -12.24 14.77
N PHE A 211 -11.97 -11.68 14.01
CA PHE A 211 -11.69 -10.74 12.93
C PHE A 211 -10.83 -9.55 13.38
N VAL A 212 -11.20 -8.91 14.48
CA VAL A 212 -10.46 -7.76 15.04
C VAL A 212 -9.04 -8.16 15.45
N SER A 213 -8.85 -9.32 16.09
CA SER A 213 -7.51 -9.79 16.45
C SER A 213 -6.62 -10.05 15.23
N TRP A 214 -7.17 -10.63 14.16
CA TRP A 214 -6.44 -10.86 12.92
C TRP A 214 -6.06 -9.56 12.20
N ILE A 215 -7.01 -8.62 12.02
CA ILE A 215 -6.74 -7.37 11.29
C ILE A 215 -5.80 -6.45 12.06
N TYR A 216 -5.67 -6.62 13.38
CA TYR A 216 -4.77 -5.88 14.24
C TYR A 216 -3.44 -6.56 14.55
N SER A 217 -3.25 -7.80 14.14
CA SER A 217 -1.92 -8.41 14.12
C SER A 217 -0.92 -7.49 13.38
N LYS A 218 0.33 -7.47 13.85
CA LYS A 218 1.43 -6.80 13.15
C LYS A 218 1.66 -7.46 11.79
N PHE A 219 1.52 -8.78 11.71
CA PHE A 219 1.55 -9.54 10.46
C PHE A 219 0.61 -8.93 9.41
N THR A 220 -0.71 -8.90 9.68
CA THR A 220 -1.70 -8.38 8.72
C THR A 220 -1.47 -6.92 8.38
N ARG A 221 -1.16 -6.09 9.38
CA ARG A 221 -0.94 -4.65 9.17
C ARG A 221 0.33 -4.35 8.37
N PHE A 222 1.36 -5.19 8.46
CA PHE A 222 2.58 -5.00 7.67
C PHE A 222 2.30 -5.12 6.18
N PHE A 223 1.48 -6.08 5.73
CA PHE A 223 1.20 -6.28 4.31
C PHE A 223 0.39 -5.16 3.64
N LEU A 224 -0.09 -4.19 4.41
CA LEU A 224 -0.64 -2.94 3.88
C LEU A 224 0.46 -1.95 3.48
N VAL A 225 1.59 -1.95 4.20
CA VAL A 225 2.71 -1.00 4.02
C VAL A 225 3.25 -1.00 2.59
N PRO A 226 3.49 -2.15 1.93
CA PRO A 226 4.01 -2.17 0.56
C PRO A 226 3.03 -1.67 -0.51
N ASN A 227 1.78 -1.33 -0.16
CA ASN A 227 0.72 -0.99 -1.12
C ASN A 227 -0.14 0.22 -0.71
N ILE A 228 0.39 1.13 0.09
CA ILE A 228 -0.34 2.35 0.42
C ILE A 228 -0.46 3.22 -0.83
N SER A 229 -1.70 3.53 -1.20
CA SER A 229 -2.04 4.20 -2.46
C SER A 229 -2.93 5.43 -2.29
N LYS A 230 -3.57 5.58 -1.13
CA LYS A 230 -4.54 6.64 -0.86
C LYS A 230 -4.71 6.90 0.63
N LEU A 231 -5.13 8.12 0.95
CA LEU A 231 -5.40 8.58 2.31
C LEU A 231 -6.72 8.03 2.86
N ASN A 232 -7.72 7.88 2.00
CA ASN A 232 -9.08 7.55 2.37
C ASN A 232 -9.51 6.27 1.66
N ASN A 233 -10.52 5.59 2.22
CA ASN A 233 -11.08 4.34 1.69
C ASN A 233 -10.03 3.24 1.51
N ILE A 234 -9.23 2.96 2.55
CA ILE A 234 -8.16 1.96 2.48
C ILE A 234 -8.61 0.52 2.73
N GLN A 235 -9.82 0.29 3.26
CA GLN A 235 -10.33 -1.06 3.49
C GLN A 235 -11.00 -1.60 2.22
N THR A 236 -10.23 -1.74 1.15
CA THR A 236 -10.67 -2.33 -0.12
C THR A 236 -9.79 -3.52 -0.49
N ASN A 237 -10.31 -4.42 -1.30
CA ASN A 237 -9.55 -5.57 -1.79
C ASN A 237 -8.29 -5.15 -2.55
N HIS A 238 -8.31 -4.00 -3.22
CA HIS A 238 -7.13 -3.45 -3.89
C HIS A 238 -6.03 -3.04 -2.91
N CYS A 239 -6.37 -2.30 -1.85
CA CYS A 239 -5.40 -1.92 -0.82
C CYS A 239 -4.87 -3.14 -0.06
N PHE A 240 -5.71 -4.16 0.14
CA PHE A 240 -5.38 -5.41 0.82
C PHE A 240 -4.81 -6.50 -0.10
N ARG A 241 -4.40 -6.18 -1.34
CA ARG A 241 -4.02 -7.20 -2.34
C ARG A 241 -2.80 -8.07 -1.98
N PHE A 242 -1.99 -7.63 -1.02
CA PHE A 242 -0.85 -8.40 -0.50
C PHE A 242 -1.12 -9.02 0.87
N VAL A 243 -2.30 -8.80 1.45
CA VAL A 243 -2.64 -9.29 2.79
C VAL A 243 -3.11 -10.74 2.68
N PRO A 244 -2.42 -11.70 3.32
CA PRO A 244 -2.87 -13.09 3.34
C PRO A 244 -4.18 -13.23 4.12
N ALA A 245 -5.11 -14.03 3.61
CA ALA A 245 -6.32 -14.42 4.33
C ALA A 245 -5.97 -15.23 5.58
N PRO A 246 -6.86 -15.31 6.59
CA PRO A 246 -6.61 -16.19 7.74
C PRO A 246 -6.29 -17.62 7.30
N PRO A 247 -5.31 -18.32 7.93
CA PRO A 247 -4.87 -19.66 7.49
C PRO A 247 -6.00 -20.69 7.39
N THR A 248 -6.96 -20.65 8.30
CA THR A 248 -8.14 -21.54 8.30
C THR A 248 -9.21 -21.12 7.29
N GLY A 249 -9.06 -19.94 6.68
CA GLY A 249 -10.07 -19.27 5.86
C GLY A 249 -11.27 -18.74 6.65
N LYS A 250 -11.21 -18.73 7.99
CA LYS A 250 -12.31 -18.35 8.89
C LYS A 250 -11.82 -17.47 10.04
N PHE A 251 -12.76 -16.83 10.73
CA PHE A 251 -12.52 -16.10 11.96
C PHE A 251 -13.02 -16.94 13.17
N ASP A 252 -12.28 -17.99 13.50
CA ASP A 252 -12.70 -19.05 14.43
C ASP A 252 -12.00 -19.05 15.80
N HIS A 253 -10.93 -18.27 15.96
CA HIS A 253 -10.21 -18.09 17.23
C HIS A 253 -9.53 -16.72 17.29
N ILE A 254 -9.03 -16.34 18.46
CA ILE A 254 -8.24 -15.10 18.60
C ILE A 254 -6.88 -15.31 17.95
N TYR A 255 -6.55 -14.42 17.02
CA TYR A 255 -5.32 -14.51 16.28
C TYR A 255 -4.12 -13.87 17.00
N THR A 256 -2.95 -14.50 16.92
CA THR A 256 -1.67 -14.00 17.43
C THR A 256 -0.66 -13.78 16.30
N ASP A 257 0.31 -12.89 16.51
CA ASP A 257 1.38 -12.69 15.52
C ASP A 257 2.23 -13.95 15.33
N GLU A 258 2.55 -14.67 16.41
CA GLU A 258 3.40 -15.87 16.37
C GLU A 258 2.76 -16.99 15.54
N GLU A 259 1.49 -17.30 15.77
CA GLU A 259 0.83 -18.35 15.00
C GLU A 259 0.70 -17.98 13.50
N LEU A 260 0.54 -16.68 13.18
CA LEU A 260 0.49 -16.22 11.79
C LEU A 260 1.86 -16.34 11.16
N TYR A 261 2.94 -16.01 11.88
CA TYR A 261 4.30 -16.22 11.40
C TYR A 261 4.61 -17.70 11.16
N GLU A 262 4.13 -18.59 12.01
CA GLU A 262 4.29 -20.04 11.84
C GLU A 262 3.43 -20.58 10.70
N ALA A 263 2.16 -20.18 10.59
CA ALA A 263 1.23 -20.67 9.57
C ALA A 263 1.65 -20.29 8.14
N PHE A 264 2.43 -19.22 7.99
CA PHE A 264 2.97 -18.76 6.71
C PHE A 264 4.47 -19.05 6.54
N ASP A 265 5.04 -19.93 7.38
CA ASP A 265 6.45 -20.36 7.35
C ASP A 265 7.43 -19.18 7.29
N LEU A 266 7.09 -18.05 7.93
CA LEU A 266 7.81 -16.79 7.74
C LEU A 266 9.18 -16.84 8.44
N PRO A 267 10.31 -16.68 7.71
CA PRO A 267 11.64 -16.67 8.31
C PRO A 267 11.83 -15.61 9.39
N GLN A 268 12.63 -15.91 10.41
CA GLN A 268 12.91 -15.00 11.54
C GLN A 268 13.35 -13.60 11.09
N LYS A 269 14.20 -13.50 10.05
CA LYS A 269 14.65 -12.21 9.51
C LYS A 269 13.50 -11.27 9.12
N TYR A 270 12.39 -11.82 8.64
CA TYR A 270 11.23 -11.04 8.22
C TYR A 270 10.28 -10.77 9.38
N ARG A 271 10.17 -11.70 10.34
CA ARG A 271 9.49 -11.43 11.62
C ARG A 271 10.12 -10.20 12.28
N ASP A 272 11.45 -10.16 12.36
CA ASP A 272 12.19 -9.03 12.95
C ASP A 272 11.91 -7.70 12.20
N VAL A 273 11.79 -7.73 10.87
CA VAL A 273 11.39 -6.56 10.07
C VAL A 273 9.98 -6.12 10.44
N ILE A 274 9.00 -7.02 10.46
CA ILE A 274 7.61 -6.72 10.80
C ILE A 274 7.53 -6.08 12.19
N GLU A 275 8.19 -6.68 13.18
CA GLU A 275 8.24 -6.20 14.57
C GLU A 275 8.94 -4.85 14.71
N SER A 276 9.95 -4.60 13.89
CA SER A 276 10.62 -3.29 13.83
C SER A 276 9.72 -2.22 13.23
N VAL A 277 8.88 -2.58 12.25
CA VAL A 277 8.09 -1.65 11.44
C VAL A 277 6.73 -1.33 12.04
N ILE A 278 6.00 -2.35 12.49
CA ILE A 278 4.64 -2.25 13.03
C ILE A 278 4.70 -2.40 14.55
N LYS A 279 4.10 -1.44 15.24
CA LYS A 279 4.02 -1.48 16.70
C LYS A 279 2.68 -2.02 17.17
N GLU A 280 2.72 -2.64 18.34
CA GLU A 280 1.52 -3.07 19.04
C GLU A 280 0.61 -1.86 19.26
N ARG A 281 -0.68 -2.05 19.05
CA ARG A 281 -1.67 -1.02 19.30
C ARG A 281 -2.14 -1.17 20.74
N LYS A 282 -1.78 -0.19 21.57
CA LYS A 282 -2.26 -0.08 22.95
C LYS A 282 -3.67 0.49 23.00
#